data_AF-A0A521V9A4-F1
#
_entry.id   AF-A0A521V9A4-F1
#
_cell.length_a   1.000
_cell.length_b   1.000
_cell.length_c   1.000
_cell.angle_alpha   90.00
_cell.angle_beta   90.00
_cell.angle_gamma   90.00
#
_symmetry.space_group_name_H-M   'P 1'
#
loop_
_entity.id
_entity.type
_entity.pdbx_description
1 polymer ?
#
loop_
_entity_poly.entity_id
_entity_poly.type
_entity_poly.pdbx_seq_one_letter_code
_entity_poly.pdbx_strand_id
1 'polypeptide(L)'
;MTNKTISTLLIALAGILLFSCGNPVKLLEKGRFDEAVYLSVKKLSGKKKKKVKYVQTLENAFSRATYADMRSIETLKKEERAENWVKINEIHRRIQLRQEAIEPLLPLVAENGVKANFHFVKIEDLEIESKKKAAEYYYLEGKRKLALAENGDKTAAREAYNEFENIGRYYKDYRDERILMDKAIALGTVYVLFKMENHSDAILPGDFERELKKMSVAELDKTWRTIHLNAEAGLDYDFTVTMRLREIDS
;
A
#
# COMPACT_ATOMS: atom_id res chain seq x y z
N MET A 1 -11.42 13.64 -36.53
CA MET A 1 -12.46 12.90 -35.77
C MET A 1 -12.64 13.60 -34.44
N THR A 2 -13.86 14.03 -34.13
CA THR A 2 -14.16 15.07 -33.13
C THR A 2 -14.04 14.56 -31.69
N ASN A 3 -13.59 15.40 -30.76
CA ASN A 3 -13.52 15.08 -29.31
C ASN A 3 -14.84 14.54 -28.73
N LYS A 4 -15.98 14.85 -29.36
CA LYS A 4 -17.29 14.27 -29.03
C LYS A 4 -17.37 12.76 -29.27
N THR A 5 -16.79 12.24 -30.35
CA THR A 5 -16.81 10.78 -30.64
C THR A 5 -15.88 10.00 -29.71
N ILE A 6 -14.79 10.61 -29.24
CA ILE A 6 -13.88 10.01 -28.26
C ILE A 6 -14.54 10.00 -26.87
N SER A 7 -15.23 11.10 -26.50
CA SER A 7 -15.96 11.20 -25.22
C SER A 7 -17.15 10.23 -25.14
N THR A 8 -17.94 10.06 -26.21
CA THR A 8 -19.02 9.06 -26.24
C THR A 8 -18.49 7.62 -26.25
N LEU A 9 -17.33 7.36 -26.87
CA LEU A 9 -16.69 6.04 -26.84
C LEU A 9 -16.17 5.68 -25.44
N LEU A 10 -15.61 6.64 -24.70
CA LEU A 10 -15.17 6.47 -23.31
C LEU A 10 -16.34 6.23 -22.34
N ILE A 11 -17.48 6.92 -22.55
CA ILE A 11 -18.69 6.74 -21.74
C ILE A 11 -19.37 5.38 -22.06
N ALA A 12 -19.33 4.93 -23.33
CA ALA A 12 -19.82 3.61 -23.72
C ALA A 12 -18.92 2.46 -23.20
N LEU A 13 -17.59 2.66 -23.17
CA LEU A 13 -16.64 1.69 -22.62
C LEU A 13 -16.73 1.59 -21.09
N ALA A 14 -17.02 2.71 -20.40
CA ALA A 14 -17.29 2.71 -18.96
C ALA A 14 -18.61 1.97 -18.61
N GLY A 15 -19.60 1.96 -19.52
CA GLY A 15 -20.88 1.26 -19.31
C GLY A 15 -20.78 -0.28 -19.35
N ILE A 16 -19.76 -0.85 -19.98
CA ILE A 16 -19.60 -2.30 -20.11
C ILE A 16 -18.98 -2.93 -18.85
N LEU A 17 -18.31 -2.15 -18.00
CA LEU A 17 -17.64 -2.66 -16.80
C LEU A 17 -18.58 -2.89 -15.60
N LEU A 18 -19.85 -2.51 -15.69
CA LEU A 18 -20.79 -2.60 -14.54
C LEU A 18 -21.71 -3.83 -14.53
N PHE A 19 -21.56 -4.77 -15.47
CA PHE A 19 -22.36 -5.99 -15.51
C PHE A 19 -21.53 -7.28 -15.62
N SER A 20 -20.63 -7.53 -14.67
CA SER A 20 -20.29 -8.93 -14.38
C SER A 20 -21.45 -9.57 -13.62
N CYS A 21 -22.51 -9.92 -14.35
CA CYS A 21 -23.53 -10.87 -13.89
C CYS A 21 -22.92 -12.28 -13.93
N GLY A 22 -21.85 -12.49 -13.15
CA GLY A 22 -21.12 -13.75 -13.12
C GLY A 22 -22.01 -14.92 -12.69
N ASN A 23 -21.65 -16.12 -13.13
CA ASN A 23 -22.22 -17.36 -12.62
C ASN A 23 -21.23 -17.96 -11.61
N PRO A 24 -21.57 -18.05 -10.31
CA PRO A 24 -20.70 -18.65 -9.30
C PRO A 24 -20.17 -20.04 -9.68
N VAL A 25 -21.00 -20.86 -10.33
CA VAL A 25 -20.62 -22.22 -10.74
C VAL A 25 -19.46 -22.18 -11.75
N LYS A 26 -19.54 -21.28 -12.74
CA LYS A 26 -18.47 -21.11 -13.73
C LYS A 26 -17.19 -20.57 -13.11
N LEU A 27 -17.28 -19.76 -12.05
CA LEU A 27 -16.10 -19.27 -11.33
C LEU A 27 -15.42 -20.41 -10.57
N LEU A 28 -16.21 -21.26 -9.89
CA LEU A 28 -15.72 -22.46 -9.22
C LEU A 28 -15.03 -23.42 -10.19
N GLU A 29 -15.64 -23.68 -11.35
CA GLU A 29 -15.07 -24.54 -12.41
C GLU A 29 -13.75 -23.99 -12.96
N LYS A 30 -13.60 -22.66 -13.00
CA LYS A 30 -12.37 -21.98 -13.44
C LYS A 30 -11.31 -21.82 -12.35
N GLY A 31 -11.52 -22.37 -11.15
CA GLY A 31 -10.59 -22.23 -10.03
C GLY A 31 -10.60 -20.85 -9.36
N ARG A 32 -11.55 -19.98 -9.69
CA ARG A 32 -11.68 -18.63 -9.12
C ARG A 32 -12.51 -18.70 -7.83
N PHE A 33 -11.98 -19.38 -6.83
CA PHE A 33 -12.74 -19.81 -5.65
C PHE A 33 -13.25 -18.65 -4.79
N ASP A 34 -12.41 -17.66 -4.45
CA ASP A 34 -12.85 -16.50 -3.67
C ASP A 34 -13.99 -15.73 -4.35
N GLU A 35 -13.88 -15.51 -5.64
CA GLU A 35 -14.94 -14.85 -6.40
C GLU A 35 -16.23 -15.67 -6.44
N ALA A 36 -16.11 -17.00 -6.52
CA ALA A 36 -17.25 -17.89 -6.42
C ALA A 36 -17.91 -17.82 -5.03
N VAL A 37 -17.12 -17.69 -3.95
CA VAL A 37 -17.62 -17.46 -2.58
C VAL A 37 -18.41 -16.15 -2.52
N TYR A 38 -17.78 -15.02 -2.81
CA TYR A 38 -18.42 -13.70 -2.67
C TYR A 38 -19.67 -13.56 -3.55
N LEU A 39 -19.62 -14.09 -4.77
CA LEU A 39 -20.78 -14.04 -5.66
C LEU A 39 -21.91 -14.97 -5.19
N SER A 40 -21.59 -16.14 -4.64
CA SER A 40 -22.60 -17.02 -4.05
C SER A 40 -23.25 -16.38 -2.83
N VAL A 41 -22.45 -15.78 -1.93
CA VAL A 41 -22.93 -15.01 -0.77
C VAL A 41 -23.91 -13.92 -1.23
N LYS A 42 -23.52 -13.12 -2.24
CA LYS A 42 -24.38 -12.08 -2.82
C LYS A 42 -25.69 -12.64 -3.40
N LYS A 43 -25.65 -13.78 -4.08
CA LYS A 43 -26.85 -14.41 -4.68
C LYS A 43 -27.76 -15.04 -3.62
N LEU A 44 -27.23 -15.45 -2.48
CA LEU A 44 -27.97 -16.09 -1.38
C LEU A 44 -28.52 -15.08 -0.36
N SER A 45 -27.83 -13.96 -0.13
CA SER A 45 -28.20 -12.94 0.84
C SER A 45 -29.61 -12.38 0.60
N GLY A 46 -30.38 -12.24 1.67
CA GLY A 46 -31.77 -11.73 1.63
C GLY A 46 -32.79 -12.62 0.91
N LYS A 47 -32.41 -13.80 0.39
CA LYS A 47 -33.35 -14.72 -0.28
C LYS A 47 -34.04 -15.64 0.72
N LYS A 48 -35.37 -15.77 0.61
CA LYS A 48 -36.18 -16.73 1.39
C LYS A 48 -35.86 -18.19 1.03
N LYS A 49 -35.81 -18.49 -0.28
CA LYS A 49 -35.40 -19.80 -0.80
C LYS A 49 -33.95 -19.74 -1.29
N LYS A 50 -33.07 -20.50 -0.64
CA LYS A 50 -31.64 -20.57 -0.98
C LYS A 50 -31.44 -21.62 -2.08
N LYS A 51 -31.18 -21.18 -3.31
CA LYS A 51 -31.02 -22.09 -4.46
C LYS A 51 -29.90 -23.09 -4.22
N VAL A 52 -30.20 -24.39 -4.37
CA VAL A 52 -29.28 -25.51 -4.09
C VAL A 52 -27.91 -25.30 -4.74
N LYS A 53 -27.89 -24.95 -6.03
CA LYS A 53 -26.64 -24.74 -6.79
C LYS A 53 -25.72 -23.68 -6.18
N TYR A 54 -26.25 -22.60 -5.62
CA TYR A 54 -25.43 -21.54 -5.03
C TYR A 54 -24.94 -21.91 -3.64
N VAL A 55 -25.74 -22.65 -2.87
CA VAL A 55 -25.32 -23.21 -1.57
C VAL A 55 -24.16 -24.19 -1.78
N GLN A 56 -24.31 -25.15 -2.70
CA GLN A 56 -23.25 -26.11 -3.03
C GLN A 56 -22.01 -25.44 -3.61
N THR A 57 -22.18 -24.40 -4.45
CA THR A 57 -21.04 -23.64 -4.98
C THR A 57 -20.30 -22.94 -3.85
N LEU A 58 -21.01 -22.31 -2.92
CA LEU A 58 -20.42 -21.61 -1.79
C LEU A 58 -19.60 -22.56 -0.91
N GLU A 59 -20.17 -23.71 -0.55
CA GLU A 59 -19.50 -24.74 0.25
C GLU A 59 -18.23 -25.27 -0.42
N ASN A 60 -18.31 -25.65 -1.70
CA ASN A 60 -17.16 -26.17 -2.45
C ASN A 60 -16.07 -25.11 -2.65
N ALA A 61 -16.47 -23.88 -3.00
CA ALA A 61 -15.53 -22.79 -3.23
C ALA A 61 -14.81 -22.40 -1.93
N PHE A 62 -15.54 -22.31 -0.80
CA PHE A 62 -14.95 -22.04 0.50
C PHE A 62 -13.92 -23.11 0.87
N SER A 63 -14.31 -24.39 0.81
CA SER A 63 -13.44 -25.51 1.16
C SER A 63 -12.14 -25.51 0.33
N ARG A 64 -12.25 -25.35 -0.99
CA ARG A 64 -11.08 -25.34 -1.89
C ARG A 64 -10.19 -24.13 -1.71
N ALA A 65 -10.78 -22.94 -1.54
CA ALA A 65 -10.02 -21.71 -1.30
C ALA A 65 -9.23 -21.79 0.02
N THR A 66 -9.90 -22.21 1.10
CA THR A 66 -9.27 -22.34 2.41
C THR A 66 -8.19 -23.42 2.39
N TYR A 67 -8.41 -24.56 1.74
CA TYR A 67 -7.37 -25.58 1.60
C TYR A 67 -6.14 -25.06 0.83
N ALA A 68 -6.35 -24.36 -0.29
CA ALA A 68 -5.25 -23.79 -1.07
C ALA A 68 -4.44 -22.77 -0.25
N ASP A 69 -5.13 -21.88 0.47
CA ASP A 69 -4.50 -20.88 1.32
C ASP A 69 -3.68 -21.52 2.46
N MET A 70 -4.24 -22.51 3.15
CA MET A 70 -3.54 -23.23 4.22
C MET A 70 -2.29 -23.94 3.69
N ARG A 71 -2.38 -24.57 2.51
CA ARG A 71 -1.22 -25.18 1.86
C ARG A 71 -0.14 -24.15 1.50
N SER A 72 -0.53 -22.99 0.99
CA SER A 72 0.42 -21.90 0.70
C SER A 72 1.12 -21.40 1.97
N ILE A 73 0.38 -21.25 3.07
CA ILE A 73 0.96 -20.86 4.38
C ILE A 73 1.98 -21.90 4.83
N GLU A 74 1.66 -23.19 4.75
CA GLU A 74 2.59 -24.27 5.11
C GLU A 74 3.87 -24.24 4.27
N THR A 75 3.76 -24.04 2.95
CA THR A 75 4.94 -23.90 2.08
C THR A 75 5.78 -22.69 2.49
N LEU A 76 5.17 -21.52 2.65
CA LEU A 76 5.88 -20.29 3.02
C LEU A 76 6.57 -20.39 4.39
N LYS A 77 5.96 -21.09 5.36
CA LYS A 77 6.56 -21.35 6.68
C LYS A 77 7.79 -22.26 6.57
N LYS A 78 7.76 -23.29 5.69
CA LYS A 78 8.86 -24.24 5.48
C LYS A 78 10.08 -23.62 4.80
N GLU A 79 9.92 -22.51 4.08
CA GLU A 79 11.03 -21.79 3.48
C GLU A 79 11.88 -21.02 4.50
N GLU A 80 11.37 -20.82 5.72
CA GLU A 80 12.10 -20.19 6.84
C GLU A 80 12.63 -18.76 6.55
N ARG A 81 11.97 -18.06 5.62
CA ARG A 81 12.27 -16.68 5.21
C ARG A 81 11.43 -15.68 5.99
N ALA A 82 12.05 -14.61 6.51
CA ALA A 82 11.36 -13.63 7.35
C ALA A 82 10.34 -12.80 6.56
N GLU A 83 10.67 -12.44 5.32
CA GLU A 83 9.81 -11.70 4.39
C GLU A 83 8.51 -12.46 4.06
N ASN A 84 8.51 -13.79 4.15
CA ASN A 84 7.33 -14.59 3.88
C ASN A 84 6.19 -14.31 4.87
N TRP A 85 6.50 -13.79 6.06
CA TRP A 85 5.47 -13.43 7.05
C TRP A 85 4.56 -12.30 6.58
N VAL A 86 5.04 -11.41 5.71
CA VAL A 86 4.21 -10.42 5.01
C VAL A 86 3.13 -11.14 4.21
N LYS A 87 3.55 -12.11 3.38
CA LYS A 87 2.63 -12.87 2.53
C LYS A 87 1.70 -13.76 3.33
N ILE A 88 2.19 -14.43 4.36
CA ILE A 88 1.39 -15.25 5.26
C ILE A 88 0.29 -14.41 5.91
N ASN A 89 0.60 -13.18 6.36
CA ASN A 89 -0.41 -12.30 6.93
C ASN A 89 -1.50 -11.91 5.93
N GLU A 90 -1.14 -11.61 4.67
CA GLU A 90 -2.13 -11.36 3.62
C GLU A 90 -3.07 -12.55 3.39
N ILE A 91 -2.54 -13.78 3.46
CA ILE A 91 -3.33 -15.00 3.32
C ILE A 91 -4.25 -15.17 4.53
N HIS A 92 -3.76 -14.96 5.76
CA HIS A 92 -4.60 -15.02 6.96
C HIS A 92 -5.78 -14.04 6.87
N ARG A 93 -5.53 -12.78 6.50
CA ARG A 93 -6.58 -11.78 6.28
C ARG A 93 -7.59 -12.21 5.23
N ARG A 94 -7.14 -12.81 4.13
CA ARG A 94 -8.05 -13.32 3.08
C ARG A 94 -8.94 -14.45 3.60
N ILE A 95 -8.40 -15.37 4.41
CA ILE A 95 -9.19 -16.42 5.07
C ILE A 95 -10.24 -15.78 5.99
N GLN A 96 -9.84 -14.82 6.83
CA GLN A 96 -10.76 -14.13 7.74
C GLN A 96 -11.89 -13.43 6.99
N LEU A 97 -11.59 -12.62 5.98
CA LEU A 97 -12.58 -11.93 5.15
C LEU A 97 -13.57 -12.91 4.48
N ARG A 98 -13.08 -14.07 4.06
CA ARG A 98 -13.92 -15.13 3.47
C ARG A 98 -14.89 -15.72 4.51
N GLN A 99 -14.43 -15.95 5.74
CA GLN A 99 -15.25 -16.47 6.83
C GLN A 99 -16.32 -15.45 7.23
N GLU A 100 -15.94 -14.19 7.44
CA GLU A 100 -16.84 -13.08 7.76
C GLU A 100 -17.93 -12.89 6.70
N ALA A 101 -17.61 -13.09 5.42
CA ALA A 101 -18.60 -13.01 4.35
C ALA A 101 -19.69 -14.11 4.43
N ILE A 102 -19.36 -15.26 5.04
CA ILE A 102 -20.26 -16.43 5.15
C ILE A 102 -21.03 -16.40 6.48
N GLU A 103 -20.43 -15.89 7.56
CA GLU A 103 -21.01 -15.87 8.91
C GLU A 103 -22.49 -15.44 8.96
N PRO A 104 -22.92 -14.34 8.31
CA PRO A 104 -24.31 -13.88 8.37
C PRO A 104 -25.32 -14.82 7.71
N LEU A 105 -24.85 -15.80 6.92
CA LEU A 105 -25.70 -16.79 6.25
C LEU A 105 -25.88 -18.05 7.10
N LEU A 106 -25.18 -18.19 8.22
CA LEU A 106 -25.23 -19.38 9.06
C LEU A 106 -26.44 -19.34 10.03
N PRO A 107 -27.11 -20.48 10.26
CA PRO A 107 -26.95 -21.75 9.54
C PRO A 107 -27.49 -21.66 8.10
N LEU A 108 -26.69 -22.09 7.12
CA LEU A 108 -27.09 -22.05 5.72
C LEU A 108 -27.76 -23.37 5.30
N VAL A 109 -29.05 -23.30 4.97
CA VAL A 109 -29.84 -24.44 4.51
C VAL A 109 -30.39 -24.14 3.12
N ALA A 110 -30.21 -25.09 2.19
CA ALA A 110 -30.73 -25.00 0.84
C ALA A 110 -32.25 -25.22 0.81
N GLU A 111 -32.91 -24.80 -0.27
CA GLU A 111 -34.37 -24.92 -0.44
C GLU A 111 -34.90 -26.37 -0.43
N ASN A 112 -34.03 -27.36 -0.62
CA ASN A 112 -34.34 -28.78 -0.50
C ASN A 112 -34.03 -29.37 0.89
N GLY A 113 -33.70 -28.53 1.88
CA GLY A 113 -33.42 -28.93 3.26
C GLY A 113 -31.98 -29.36 3.55
N VAL A 114 -31.10 -29.43 2.54
CA VAL A 114 -29.68 -29.78 2.75
C VAL A 114 -28.95 -28.63 3.44
N LYS A 115 -28.34 -28.90 4.59
CA LYS A 115 -27.51 -27.94 5.33
C LYS A 115 -26.08 -27.94 4.78
N ALA A 116 -25.54 -26.77 4.46
CA ALA A 116 -24.14 -26.63 4.07
C ALA A 116 -23.22 -26.72 5.29
N ASN A 117 -22.03 -27.29 5.11
CA ASN A 117 -21.02 -27.41 6.14
C ASN A 117 -19.79 -26.55 5.83
N PHE A 118 -19.37 -25.73 6.80
CA PHE A 118 -18.19 -24.87 6.67
C PHE A 118 -17.23 -25.15 7.82
N HIS A 119 -16.01 -25.57 7.48
CA HIS A 119 -14.94 -25.78 8.45
C HIS A 119 -14.11 -24.49 8.56
N PHE A 120 -14.45 -23.67 9.55
CA PHE A 120 -13.74 -22.42 9.78
C PHE A 120 -12.38 -22.69 10.43
N VAL A 121 -11.38 -21.94 9.97
CA VAL A 121 -10.05 -21.85 10.56
C VAL A 121 -10.12 -20.88 11.74
N LYS A 122 -9.52 -21.28 12.87
CA LYS A 122 -9.25 -20.39 14.00
C LYS A 122 -8.09 -19.46 13.62
N ILE A 123 -8.42 -18.36 12.96
CA ILE A 123 -7.43 -17.53 12.27
C ILE A 123 -6.90 -16.40 13.15
N GLU A 124 -7.56 -16.09 14.26
CA GLU A 124 -7.25 -14.94 15.12
C GLU A 124 -5.82 -15.01 15.66
N ASP A 125 -5.46 -16.13 16.29
CA ASP A 125 -4.11 -16.34 16.84
C ASP A 125 -3.05 -16.40 15.72
N LEU A 126 -3.41 -16.98 14.58
CA LEU A 126 -2.54 -17.09 13.41
C LEU A 126 -2.28 -15.71 12.80
N GLU A 127 -3.28 -14.85 12.72
CA GLU A 127 -3.13 -13.47 12.25
C GLU A 127 -2.31 -12.64 13.23
N ILE A 128 -2.53 -12.75 14.54
CA ILE A 128 -1.71 -12.08 15.55
C ILE A 128 -0.23 -12.47 15.40
N GLU A 129 0.06 -13.76 15.26
CA GLU A 129 1.41 -14.27 15.02
C GLU A 129 2.02 -13.66 13.76
N SER A 130 1.31 -13.74 12.62
CA SER A 130 1.86 -13.28 11.34
C SER A 130 2.00 -11.77 11.26
N LYS A 131 1.09 -11.00 11.89
CA LYS A 131 1.22 -9.54 12.04
C LYS A 131 2.50 -9.19 12.79
N LYS A 132 2.76 -9.84 13.93
CA LYS A 132 3.96 -9.60 14.74
C LYS A 132 5.23 -9.89 13.94
N LYS A 133 5.29 -11.04 13.26
CA LYS A 133 6.48 -11.44 12.49
C LYS A 133 6.70 -10.58 11.24
N ALA A 134 5.64 -10.16 10.56
CA ALA A 134 5.75 -9.24 9.43
C ALA A 134 6.27 -7.86 9.87
N ALA A 135 5.74 -7.31 10.97
CA ALA A 135 6.24 -6.06 11.55
C ALA A 135 7.72 -6.17 11.97
N GLU A 136 8.10 -7.31 12.57
CA GLU A 136 9.49 -7.56 12.95
C GLU A 136 10.43 -7.66 11.73
N TYR A 137 10.01 -8.30 10.64
CA TYR A 137 10.76 -8.32 9.39
C TYR A 137 11.05 -6.90 8.90
N TYR A 138 10.01 -6.07 8.75
CA TYR A 138 10.15 -4.68 8.30
C TYR A 138 11.04 -3.85 9.22
N TYR A 139 10.90 -4.02 10.53
CA TYR A 139 11.74 -3.34 11.52
C TYR A 139 13.22 -3.71 11.38
N LEU A 140 13.53 -5.00 11.23
CA LEU A 140 14.91 -5.46 11.09
C LEU A 140 15.53 -5.03 9.75
N GLU A 141 14.77 -5.10 8.66
CA GLU A 141 15.24 -4.67 7.34
C GLU A 141 15.45 -3.15 7.28
N GLY A 142 14.53 -2.38 7.88
CA GLY A 142 14.68 -0.93 8.04
C GLY A 142 15.95 -0.58 8.81
N LYS A 143 16.22 -1.26 9.94
CA LYS A 143 17.47 -1.07 10.69
C LYS A 143 18.72 -1.42 9.90
N ARG A 144 18.69 -2.50 9.12
CA ARG A 144 19.81 -2.91 8.26
C ARG A 144 20.14 -1.84 7.23
N LYS A 145 19.11 -1.28 6.58
CA LYS A 145 19.25 -0.19 5.61
C LYS A 145 19.69 1.11 6.26
N LEU A 146 19.18 1.41 7.46
CA LEU A 146 19.58 2.58 8.23
C LEU A 146 21.07 2.56 8.59
N ALA A 147 21.64 1.39 8.88
CA ALA A 147 23.08 1.25 9.11
C ALA A 147 23.91 1.59 7.85
N LEU A 148 23.39 1.33 6.64
CA LEU A 148 24.03 1.77 5.39
C LEU A 148 23.90 3.29 5.22
N ALA A 149 22.73 3.84 5.57
CA ALA A 149 22.48 5.28 5.52
C ALA A 149 23.40 6.08 6.44
N GLU A 150 23.73 5.56 7.62
CA GLU A 150 24.70 6.15 8.54
C GLU A 150 26.11 6.29 7.95
N ASN A 151 26.43 5.53 6.88
CA ASN A 151 27.68 5.64 6.12
C ASN A 151 27.56 6.55 4.88
N GLY A 152 26.48 7.32 4.76
CA GLY A 152 26.26 8.29 3.68
C GLY A 152 25.38 7.81 2.52
N ASP A 153 24.83 6.59 2.57
CA ASP A 153 23.91 6.11 1.53
C ASP A 153 22.50 6.69 1.71
N LYS A 154 22.24 7.83 1.05
CA LYS A 154 20.94 8.50 1.08
C LYS A 154 19.81 7.66 0.48
N THR A 155 20.11 6.75 -0.45
CA THR A 155 19.09 5.85 -1.02
C THR A 155 18.67 4.82 0.02
N ALA A 156 19.63 4.22 0.71
CA ALA A 156 19.35 3.29 1.80
C ALA A 156 18.53 3.94 2.93
N ALA A 157 18.72 5.23 3.20
CA ALA A 157 17.90 5.98 4.16
C ALA A 157 16.42 6.02 3.75
N ARG A 158 16.15 6.30 2.47
CA ARG A 158 14.79 6.36 1.91
C ARG A 158 14.12 4.99 1.93
N GLU A 159 14.88 3.96 1.58
CA GLU A 159 14.39 2.59 1.67
C GLU A 159 14.11 2.20 3.13
N ALA A 160 14.98 2.55 4.08
CA ALA A 160 14.76 2.31 5.50
C ALA A 160 13.46 2.94 6.00
N TYR A 161 13.20 4.20 5.62
CA TYR A 161 11.94 4.89 5.90
C TYR A 161 10.74 4.10 5.39
N ASN A 162 10.79 3.62 4.14
CA ASN A 162 9.70 2.82 3.55
C ASN A 162 9.47 1.51 4.32
N GLU A 163 10.53 0.84 4.77
CA GLU A 163 10.37 -0.37 5.60
C GLU A 163 9.68 -0.05 6.93
N PHE A 164 10.09 1.03 7.62
CA PHE A 164 9.43 1.43 8.86
C PHE A 164 7.98 1.87 8.64
N GLU A 165 7.69 2.57 7.54
CA GLU A 165 6.33 2.96 7.16
C GLU A 165 5.43 1.72 6.95
N ASN A 166 5.97 0.65 6.36
CA ASN A 166 5.23 -0.60 6.17
C ASN A 166 4.81 -1.29 7.47
N ILE A 167 5.48 -1.01 8.59
CA ILE A 167 5.07 -1.51 9.92
C ILE A 167 3.68 -0.98 10.31
N GLY A 168 3.33 0.24 9.85
CA GLY A 168 2.02 0.87 10.06
C GLY A 168 0.83 0.05 9.56
N ARG A 169 1.06 -0.89 8.63
CA ARG A 169 0.04 -1.83 8.12
C ARG A 169 -0.38 -2.89 9.17
N TYR A 170 0.39 -3.04 10.24
CA TYR A 170 0.21 -4.06 11.28
C TYR A 170 -0.06 -3.43 12.65
N TYR A 171 0.73 -2.42 13.02
CA TYR A 171 0.67 -1.75 14.32
C TYR A 171 0.87 -0.25 14.14
N LYS A 172 0.12 0.56 14.91
CA LYS A 172 0.22 2.02 14.87
C LYS A 172 1.47 2.57 15.59
N ASP A 173 1.89 1.88 16.64
CA ASP A 173 2.99 2.26 17.53
C ASP A 173 3.83 0.99 17.81
N TYR A 174 4.83 0.72 16.98
CA TYR A 174 5.69 -0.46 17.06
C TYR A 174 7.11 -0.12 17.47
N ARG A 175 7.38 -0.24 18.79
CA ARG A 175 8.69 0.06 19.37
C ARG A 175 9.05 1.54 19.14
N ASP A 176 10.18 1.79 18.50
CA ASP A 176 10.79 3.10 18.21
C ASP A 176 10.78 3.44 16.71
N GLU A 177 9.90 2.82 15.92
CA GLU A 177 9.82 2.98 14.47
C GLU A 177 9.71 4.45 14.03
N ARG A 178 8.94 5.27 14.74
CA ARG A 178 8.81 6.71 14.42
C ARG A 178 10.13 7.46 14.56
N ILE A 179 10.88 7.17 15.63
CA ILE A 179 12.20 7.78 15.86
C ILE A 179 13.17 7.37 14.74
N LEU A 180 13.10 6.11 14.32
CA LEU A 180 13.92 5.60 13.22
C LEU A 180 13.51 6.19 11.86
N MET A 181 12.21 6.46 11.64
CA MET A 181 11.73 7.18 10.46
C MET A 181 12.26 8.62 10.41
N ASP A 182 12.21 9.35 11.51
CA ASP A 182 12.76 10.72 11.58
C ASP A 182 14.27 10.73 11.30
N LYS A 183 15.00 9.74 11.85
CA LYS A 183 16.42 9.55 11.56
C LYS A 183 16.67 9.23 10.09
N ALA A 184 15.85 8.38 9.49
CA ALA A 184 15.93 8.05 8.07
C ALA A 184 15.68 9.28 7.18
N ILE A 185 14.71 10.13 7.54
CA ILE A 185 14.47 11.43 6.87
C ILE A 185 15.73 12.30 6.93
N ALA A 186 16.31 12.49 8.11
CA ALA A 186 17.51 13.32 8.27
C ALA A 186 18.68 12.81 7.41
N LEU A 187 18.91 11.49 7.38
CA LEU A 187 20.00 10.88 6.60
C LEU A 187 19.73 10.88 5.08
N GLY A 188 18.47 10.75 4.66
CA GLY A 188 18.08 10.65 3.25
C GLY A 188 17.79 12.00 2.57
N THR A 189 17.70 13.07 3.35
CA THR A 189 17.42 14.42 2.87
C THR A 189 18.64 14.98 2.13
N VAL A 190 18.39 15.51 0.94
CA VAL A 190 19.36 16.29 0.17
C VAL A 190 19.24 17.75 0.59
N TYR A 191 20.32 18.31 1.13
CA TYR A 191 20.39 19.70 1.52
C TYR A 191 20.99 20.53 0.39
N VAL A 192 20.24 21.51 -0.08
CA VAL A 192 20.65 22.40 -1.17
C VAL A 192 20.77 23.81 -0.64
N LEU A 193 21.98 24.38 -0.73
CA LEU A 193 22.19 25.80 -0.46
C LEU A 193 21.96 26.59 -1.74
N PHE A 194 20.91 27.40 -1.77
CA PHE A 194 20.67 28.30 -2.88
C PHE A 194 21.31 29.66 -2.58
N LYS A 195 22.15 30.13 -3.50
CA LYS A 195 22.83 31.43 -3.45
C LYS A 195 22.38 32.29 -4.61
N MET A 196 22.22 33.58 -4.34
CA MET A 196 21.96 34.57 -5.36
C MET A 196 23.12 35.56 -5.40
N GLU A 197 23.65 35.79 -6.59
CA GLU A 197 24.71 36.75 -6.84
C GLU A 197 24.16 37.79 -7.83
N ASN A 198 24.07 39.05 -7.40
CA ASN A 198 23.72 40.15 -8.30
C ASN A 198 24.98 40.63 -9.03
N HIS A 199 25.07 40.30 -10.31
CA HIS A 199 26.12 40.79 -11.22
C HIS A 199 25.57 41.83 -12.20
N SER A 200 24.37 42.37 -11.96
CA SER A 200 23.84 43.51 -12.71
C SER A 200 24.30 44.81 -12.07
N ASP A 201 24.32 45.89 -12.86
CA ASP A 201 24.56 47.25 -12.37
C ASP A 201 23.33 47.84 -11.65
N ALA A 202 22.23 47.08 -11.56
CA ALA A 202 20.97 47.50 -11.00
C ALA A 202 20.83 47.10 -9.52
N ILE A 203 20.15 47.97 -8.74
CA ILE A 203 19.81 47.70 -7.34
C ILE A 203 18.62 46.74 -7.30
N LEU A 204 18.77 45.62 -6.59
CA LEU A 204 17.69 44.65 -6.38
C LEU A 204 16.54 45.28 -5.57
N PRO A 205 15.28 45.15 -6.01
CA PRO A 205 14.13 45.51 -5.18
C PRO A 205 14.13 44.69 -3.88
N GLY A 206 13.87 45.34 -2.73
CA GLY A 206 13.94 44.68 -1.41
C GLY A 206 13.00 43.47 -1.22
N ASP A 207 12.02 43.31 -2.11
CA ASP A 207 11.02 42.24 -2.07
C ASP A 207 11.32 41.12 -3.08
N PHE A 208 12.21 41.38 -4.04
CA PHE A 208 12.57 40.42 -5.08
C PHE A 208 13.18 39.14 -4.49
N GLU A 209 14.04 39.30 -3.49
CA GLU A 209 14.58 38.16 -2.75
C GLU A 209 13.48 37.31 -2.15
N ARG A 210 12.44 37.91 -1.55
CA ARG A 210 11.33 37.20 -0.89
C ARG A 210 10.45 36.46 -1.89
N GLU A 211 10.18 37.04 -3.05
CA GLU A 211 9.36 36.40 -4.09
C GLU A 211 10.09 35.21 -4.75
N LEU A 212 11.41 35.30 -4.94
CA LEU A 212 12.21 34.17 -5.39
C LEU A 212 12.22 33.00 -4.39
N LYS A 213 12.23 33.28 -3.07
CA LYS A 213 12.15 32.22 -2.03
C LYS A 213 10.86 31.40 -2.17
N LYS A 214 9.75 32.04 -2.54
CA LYS A 214 8.44 31.39 -2.68
C LYS A 214 8.40 30.47 -3.91
N MET A 215 9.05 30.87 -5.00
CA MET A 215 9.08 30.10 -6.25
C MET A 215 9.96 28.84 -6.13
N SER A 216 11.15 28.92 -5.52
CA SER A 216 12.09 27.79 -5.43
C SER A 216 11.64 26.67 -4.48
N VAL A 217 10.85 26.99 -3.46
CA VAL A 217 10.26 26.03 -2.50
C VAL A 217 8.97 25.38 -3.05
N ALA A 218 8.38 25.99 -4.08
CA ALA A 218 7.16 25.63 -4.80
C ALA A 218 7.09 24.17 -5.32
N GLU A 219 8.15 23.77 -6.02
CA GLU A 219 8.02 22.80 -7.14
C GLU A 219 8.71 21.46 -6.89
N LEU A 220 9.19 21.21 -5.68
CA LEU A 220 10.24 20.22 -5.44
C LEU A 220 9.83 19.27 -4.30
N ASP A 221 9.92 17.95 -4.52
CA ASP A 221 9.62 16.88 -3.55
C ASP A 221 10.16 17.24 -2.15
N LYS A 222 9.24 17.46 -1.21
CA LYS A 222 9.50 18.08 0.11
C LYS A 222 10.02 17.09 1.15
N THR A 223 9.87 15.79 0.91
CA THR A 223 10.20 14.77 1.92
C THR A 223 11.72 14.55 2.00
N TRP A 224 12.39 14.55 0.84
CA TRP A 224 13.79 14.14 0.71
C TRP A 224 14.72 15.25 0.24
N ARG A 225 14.24 16.49 0.23
CA ARG A 225 15.04 17.64 -0.13
C ARG A 225 14.62 18.86 0.67
N THR A 226 15.63 19.57 1.16
CA THR A 226 15.47 20.84 1.85
C THR A 226 16.35 21.88 1.18
N ILE A 227 15.77 23.05 0.88
CA ILE A 227 16.48 24.16 0.27
C ILE A 227 16.65 25.26 1.31
N HIS A 228 17.88 25.67 1.56
CA HIS A 228 18.20 26.80 2.41
C HIS A 228 18.73 27.95 1.57
N LEU A 229 18.38 29.16 1.99
CA LEU A 229 18.79 30.41 1.32
C LEU A 229 19.93 31.11 2.07
N ASN A 230 20.17 30.68 3.29
CA ASN A 230 21.32 31.05 4.11
C ASN A 230 21.97 29.76 4.58
N ALA A 231 23.30 29.75 4.67
CA ALA A 231 24.00 28.61 5.25
C ALA A 231 23.61 28.46 6.73
N GLU A 232 23.45 27.22 7.19
CA GLU A 232 23.16 26.91 8.58
C GLU A 232 24.41 26.30 9.20
N ALA A 233 24.73 26.70 10.42
CA ALA A 233 25.96 26.25 11.07
C ALA A 233 25.87 24.74 11.38
N GLY A 234 26.90 23.98 11.01
CA GLY A 234 26.97 22.54 11.27
C GLY A 234 26.18 21.66 10.30
N LEU A 235 25.60 22.22 9.24
CA LEU A 235 24.94 21.47 8.18
C LEU A 235 25.83 21.36 6.94
N ASP A 236 26.09 20.14 6.51
CA ASP A 236 26.76 19.87 5.24
C ASP A 236 25.74 19.86 4.09
N TYR A 237 26.00 20.69 3.09
CA TYR A 237 25.16 20.81 1.90
C TYR A 237 25.65 19.88 0.78
N ASP A 238 24.75 19.08 0.24
CA ASP A 238 25.04 18.20 -0.90
C ASP A 238 25.27 18.99 -2.19
N PHE A 239 24.52 20.09 -2.35
CA PHE A 239 24.61 20.95 -3.53
C PHE A 239 24.56 22.42 -3.14
N THR A 240 25.32 23.23 -3.87
CA THR A 240 25.11 24.68 -3.90
C THR A 240 24.61 25.07 -5.28
N VAL A 241 23.45 25.70 -5.35
CA VAL A 241 22.87 26.25 -6.58
C VAL A 241 23.06 27.75 -6.55
N THR A 242 23.84 28.28 -7.48
CA THR A 242 24.08 29.73 -7.58
C THR A 242 23.36 30.32 -8.79
N MET A 243 22.44 31.25 -8.53
CA MET A 243 21.80 32.06 -9.56
C MET A 243 22.54 33.39 -9.70
N ARG A 244 23.02 33.70 -10.91
CA ARG A 244 23.70 34.95 -11.22
C ARG A 244 22.79 35.84 -12.05
N LEU A 245 22.36 36.97 -11.48
CA LEU A 245 21.61 37.97 -12.21
C LEU A 245 22.57 38.82 -13.02
N ARG A 246 22.35 38.93 -14.32
CA ARG A 246 23.19 39.73 -15.24
C ARG A 246 22.53 41.02 -15.67
N GLU A 247 21.21 41.00 -15.79
CA GLU A 247 20.41 42.12 -16.27
C GLU A 247 19.09 42.14 -15.50
N ILE A 248 18.64 43.33 -15.14
CA ILE A 248 17.35 43.57 -14.48
C ILE A 248 16.68 44.65 -15.29
N ASP A 249 15.68 44.26 -16.08
CA ASP A 249 14.84 45.21 -16.79
C ASP A 249 13.84 45.84 -15.80
N SER A 250 13.75 47.16 -15.83
CA SER A 250 12.83 47.98 -15.03
C SER A 250 11.59 48.37 -15.84
#